data_AF-A0A1S1L6T9-F1
#
_entry.id   AF-A0A1S1L6T9-F1
#
_cell.length_a   1.000
_cell.length_b   1.000
_cell.length_c   1.000
_cell.angle_alpha   90.00
_cell.angle_beta   90.00
_cell.angle_gamma   90.00
#
_symmetry.space_group_name_H-M   'P 1'
#
loop_
_entity.id
_entity.type
_entity.pdbx_description
1 polymer ?
#
loop_
_entity_poly.entity_id
_entity_poly.type
_entity_poly.pdbx_seq_one_letter_code
_entity_poly.pdbx_strand_id
1 'polypeptide(L)'
;MDDHLVAVHERQNADLIEAVAAALAHARSVVGDTGDLLTFVNAFISTIGVDRGRLALQSSLTARAQHNPHLAEQLTLQRDRLRQTLEPYLLDVVDRAGRELTTDATTFTRAVMAAQLGAAAQLIAPDDSDDLRPLLVATTMMGLSRPQTTG
;
A
#
# COMPACT_ATOMS: atom_id res chain seq x y z
N MET A 1 21.45 17.22 -6.07
CA MET A 1 20.71 17.10 -4.80
C MET A 1 19.48 16.22 -4.98
N ASP A 2 18.66 16.46 -6.00
CA ASP A 2 17.48 15.64 -6.28
C ASP A 2 17.83 14.16 -6.54
N ASP A 3 18.89 13.86 -7.29
CA ASP A 3 19.32 12.47 -7.55
C ASP A 3 19.62 11.67 -6.28
N HIS A 4 20.21 12.31 -5.26
CA HIS A 4 20.47 11.66 -3.98
C HIS A 4 19.18 11.38 -3.21
N LEU A 5 18.23 12.33 -3.22
CA LEU A 5 16.93 12.15 -2.56
C LEU A 5 16.08 11.08 -3.26
N VAL A 6 16.17 11.00 -4.59
CA VAL A 6 15.55 9.95 -5.40
C VAL A 6 16.13 8.57 -5.05
N ALA A 7 17.45 8.46 -4.89
CA ALA A 7 18.09 7.20 -4.48
C ALA A 7 17.69 6.78 -3.06
N VAL A 8 17.57 7.72 -2.12
CA VAL A 8 17.06 7.43 -0.77
C VAL A 8 15.61 6.96 -0.83
N HIS A 9 14.77 7.64 -1.62
CA HIS A 9 13.37 7.25 -1.82
C HIS A 9 13.23 5.86 -2.46
N GLU A 10 14.10 5.50 -3.40
CA GLU A 10 14.14 4.15 -3.99
C GLU A 10 14.48 3.08 -2.96
N ARG A 11 15.47 3.33 -2.10
CA ARG A 11 15.81 2.43 -1.00
C ARG A 11 14.64 2.25 -0.02
N GLN A 12 13.97 3.34 0.36
CA GLN A 12 12.79 3.28 1.22
C GLN A 12 11.63 2.50 0.59
N ASN A 13 11.51 2.49 -0.74
CA ASN A 13 10.53 1.64 -1.43
C ASN A 13 10.91 0.15 -1.35
N ALA A 14 12.20 -0.19 -1.42
CA ALA A 14 12.66 -1.56 -1.21
C ALA A 14 12.38 -2.03 0.22
N ASP A 15 12.69 -1.21 1.22
CA ASP A 15 12.39 -1.50 2.63
C ASP A 15 10.88 -1.69 2.87
N LEU A 16 10.04 -0.88 2.20
CA LEU A 16 8.58 -1.03 2.24
C LEU A 16 8.13 -2.37 1.63
N ILE A 17 8.72 -2.81 0.52
CA ILE A 17 8.38 -4.09 -0.12
C ILE A 17 8.72 -5.25 0.83
N GLU A 18 9.88 -5.21 1.49
CA GLU A 18 10.26 -6.21 2.49
C GLU A 18 9.28 -6.22 3.67
N ALA A 19 8.90 -5.05 4.17
CA ALA A 19 7.90 -4.92 5.24
C ALA A 19 6.52 -5.47 4.83
N VAL A 20 6.08 -5.22 3.59
CA VAL A 20 4.83 -5.77 3.04
C VAL A 20 4.91 -7.30 2.97
N ALA A 21 6.01 -7.86 2.48
CA ALA A 21 6.17 -9.30 2.40
C ALA A 21 6.14 -9.96 3.79
N ALA A 22 6.83 -9.37 4.77
CA ALA A 22 6.84 -9.85 6.15
C ALA A 22 5.47 -9.73 6.82
N ALA A 23 4.77 -8.61 6.61
CA ALA A 23 3.42 -8.38 7.13
C ALA A 23 2.41 -9.37 6.54
N LEU A 24 2.50 -9.69 5.25
CA LEU A 24 1.64 -10.68 4.63
C LEU A 24 1.91 -12.07 5.22
N ALA A 25 3.18 -12.47 5.36
CA ALA A 25 3.54 -13.73 6.00
C ALA A 25 3.01 -13.83 7.44
N HIS A 26 3.09 -12.73 8.20
CA HIS A 26 2.55 -12.66 9.55
C HIS A 26 1.02 -12.80 9.57
N ALA A 27 0.30 -12.01 8.76
CA ALA A 27 -1.16 -12.06 8.65
C ALA A 27 -1.65 -13.47 8.32
N ARG A 28 -0.98 -14.15 7.38
CA ARG A 28 -1.26 -15.56 7.04
C ARG A 28 -1.09 -16.50 8.24
N SER A 29 -0.05 -16.30 9.05
CA SER A 29 0.22 -17.14 10.21
C SER A 29 -0.80 -16.96 11.34
N VAL A 30 -1.34 -15.75 11.53
CA VAL A 30 -2.21 -15.44 12.67
C VAL A 30 -3.70 -15.52 12.35
N VAL A 31 -4.09 -15.21 11.11
CA VAL A 31 -5.49 -15.25 10.67
C VAL A 31 -5.82 -16.57 9.99
N GLY A 32 -4.91 -17.14 9.19
CA GLY A 32 -5.22 -18.26 8.29
C GLY A 32 -6.15 -17.86 7.14
N ASP A 33 -6.77 -18.85 6.48
CA ASP A 33 -7.69 -18.63 5.36
C ASP A 33 -9.14 -18.58 5.89
N THR A 34 -9.52 -17.46 6.52
CA THR A 34 -10.81 -17.31 7.22
C THR A 34 -11.96 -16.83 6.34
N GLY A 35 -11.68 -16.36 5.11
CA GLY A 35 -12.66 -15.65 4.29
C GLY A 35 -13.06 -14.26 4.82
N ASP A 36 -12.48 -13.82 5.95
CA ASP A 36 -12.74 -12.50 6.53
C ASP A 36 -11.65 -11.50 6.12
N LEU A 37 -11.98 -10.73 5.07
CA LEU A 37 -11.09 -9.70 4.53
C LEU A 37 -10.74 -8.62 5.57
N LEU A 38 -11.67 -8.23 6.44
CA LEU A 38 -11.41 -7.14 7.39
C LEU A 38 -10.38 -7.59 8.44
N THR A 39 -10.57 -8.78 9.02
CA THR A 39 -9.62 -9.34 9.98
C THR A 39 -8.24 -9.55 9.34
N PHE A 40 -8.19 -10.05 8.10
CA PHE A 40 -6.94 -10.23 7.39
C PHE A 40 -6.22 -8.90 7.13
N VAL A 41 -6.93 -7.91 6.60
CA VAL A 41 -6.36 -6.58 6.29
C VAL A 41 -5.91 -5.87 7.57
N ASN A 42 -6.62 -6.02 8.68
CA ASN A 42 -6.19 -5.50 9.98
C ASN A 42 -4.84 -6.10 10.39
N ALA A 43 -4.70 -7.42 10.39
CA ALA A 43 -3.42 -8.07 10.72
C ALA A 43 -2.29 -7.65 9.76
N PHE A 44 -2.59 -7.52 8.47
CA PHE A 44 -1.63 -7.12 7.44
C PHE A 44 -1.17 -5.67 7.58
N ILE A 45 -2.10 -4.70 7.58
CA ILE A 45 -1.78 -3.27 7.53
C ILE A 45 -1.26 -2.73 8.86
N SER A 46 -1.71 -3.27 10.00
CA SER A 46 -1.21 -2.87 11.31
C SER A 46 0.24 -3.32 11.56
N THR A 47 0.71 -4.34 10.84
CA THR A 47 2.12 -4.78 10.90
C THR A 47 3.05 -3.86 10.10
N ILE A 48 2.50 -3.12 9.13
CA ILE A 48 3.27 -2.16 8.32
C ILE A 48 3.28 -0.83 9.06
N GLY A 49 4.42 -0.50 9.66
CA GLY A 49 4.64 0.78 10.32
C GLY A 49 4.60 1.97 9.36
N VAL A 50 4.18 3.12 9.87
CA VAL A 50 4.20 4.39 9.11
C VAL A 50 5.56 5.04 9.21
N ASP A 51 6.32 5.00 8.12
CA ASP A 51 7.56 5.76 8.01
C ASP A 51 7.25 7.22 7.66
N ARG A 52 7.16 8.06 8.70
CA ARG A 52 6.95 9.52 8.57
C ARG A 52 8.06 10.20 7.77
N GLY A 53 9.30 9.71 7.87
CA GLY A 53 10.44 10.23 7.11
C GLY A 53 10.27 9.99 5.62
N ARG A 54 9.84 8.78 5.24
CA ARG A 54 9.48 8.44 3.85
C ARG A 54 8.34 9.31 3.32
N LEU A 55 7.27 9.52 4.10
CA LEU A 55 6.14 10.38 3.70
C LEU A 55 6.57 11.84 3.48
N ALA A 56 7.41 12.38 4.35
CA ALA A 56 7.96 13.72 4.20
C ALA A 56 8.86 13.84 2.96
N LEU A 57 9.72 12.84 2.70
CA LEU A 57 10.56 12.79 1.51
C LEU A 57 9.73 12.72 0.22
N GLN A 58 8.74 11.83 0.18
CA GLN A 58 7.82 11.68 -0.95
C GLN A 58 7.08 13.00 -1.24
N SER A 59 6.62 13.70 -0.20
CA SER A 59 5.95 15.00 -0.34
C SER A 59 6.91 16.07 -0.90
N SER A 60 8.14 16.11 -0.41
CA SER A 60 9.17 17.04 -0.90
C SER A 60 9.51 16.79 -2.37
N LEU A 61 9.72 15.53 -2.76
CA LEU A 61 9.99 15.14 -4.15
C LEU A 61 8.81 15.47 -5.07
N THR A 62 7.58 15.22 -4.62
CA THR A 62 6.36 15.55 -5.38
C THR A 62 6.21 17.04 -5.61
N ALA A 63 6.49 17.87 -4.59
CA ALA A 63 6.46 19.33 -4.73
C ALA A 63 7.50 19.82 -5.74
N ARG A 64 8.73 19.27 -5.72
CA ARG A 64 9.78 19.64 -6.68
C ARG A 64 9.48 19.20 -8.11
N ALA A 65 8.85 18.04 -8.28
CA ALA A 65 8.47 17.51 -9.59
C ALA A 65 7.52 18.44 -10.36
N GLN A 66 6.76 19.31 -9.67
CA GLN A 66 5.89 20.32 -10.32
C GLN A 66 6.66 21.31 -11.21
N HIS A 67 7.95 21.51 -10.93
CA HIS A 67 8.81 22.44 -11.66
C HIS A 67 10.00 21.75 -12.34
N ASN A 68 10.06 20.41 -12.29
CA ASN A 68 11.14 19.61 -12.87
C ASN A 68 10.55 18.38 -13.60
N PRO A 69 10.33 18.47 -14.92
CA PRO A 69 9.73 17.37 -15.71
C PRO A 69 10.53 16.07 -15.64
N HIS A 70 11.86 16.15 -15.59
CA HIS A 70 12.71 14.97 -15.49
C HIS A 70 12.48 14.22 -14.17
N LEU A 71 12.37 14.96 -13.07
CA LEU A 71 12.04 14.38 -11.76
C LEU A 71 10.62 13.77 -11.77
N ALA A 72 9.65 14.43 -12.41
CA ALA A 72 8.29 13.91 -12.52
C ALA A 72 8.23 12.56 -13.27
N GLU A 73 9.01 12.41 -14.33
CA GLU A 73 9.15 11.15 -15.08
C GLU A 73 9.80 10.07 -14.20
N GLN A 74 10.89 10.38 -13.49
CA GLN A 74 11.55 9.45 -12.58
C GLN A 74 10.61 8.95 -11.48
N LEU A 75 9.87 9.85 -10.82
CA LEU A 75 8.92 9.48 -9.77
C LEU A 75 7.76 8.64 -10.31
N THR A 76 7.29 8.93 -11.54
CA THR A 76 6.28 8.12 -12.22
C THR A 76 6.78 6.70 -12.42
N LEU A 77 7.99 6.53 -12.97
CA LEU A 77 8.60 5.22 -13.18
C LEU A 77 8.80 4.45 -11.87
N GLN A 78 9.27 5.12 -10.81
CA GLN A 78 9.43 4.48 -9.50
C GLN A 78 8.09 4.03 -8.91
N ARG A 79 7.05 4.86 -8.99
CA ARG A 79 5.70 4.52 -8.52
C ARG A 79 5.13 3.33 -9.30
N ASP A 80 5.35 3.29 -10.61
CA ASP A 80 4.84 2.21 -11.46
C ASP A 80 5.55 0.89 -11.16
N ARG A 81 6.87 0.92 -10.91
CA ARG A 81 7.63 -0.25 -10.42
C ARG A 81 7.13 -0.73 -9.06
N LEU A 82 6.99 0.18 -8.09
CA LEU A 82 6.47 -0.15 -6.76
C LEU A 82 5.08 -0.80 -6.86
N ARG A 83 4.19 -0.24 -7.67
CA ARG A 83 2.86 -0.80 -7.93
C ARG A 83 2.95 -2.22 -8.48
N GLN A 84 3.74 -2.43 -9.54
CA GLN A 84 3.92 -3.75 -10.15
C GLN A 84 4.46 -4.78 -9.14
N THR A 85 5.38 -4.36 -8.26
CA THR A 85 5.91 -5.24 -7.21
C THR A 85 4.89 -5.56 -6.13
N LEU A 86 4.05 -4.60 -5.74
CA LEU A 86 3.05 -4.78 -4.68
C LEU A 86 1.78 -5.51 -5.15
N GLU A 87 1.44 -5.43 -6.44
CA GLU A 87 0.26 -6.04 -7.04
C GLU A 87 0.05 -7.51 -6.63
N PRO A 88 1.02 -8.44 -6.78
CA PRO A 88 0.82 -9.84 -6.39
C PRO A 88 0.52 -10.04 -4.91
N TYR A 89 1.08 -9.22 -4.01
CA TYR A 89 0.80 -9.30 -2.58
C TYR A 89 -0.65 -8.91 -2.28
N LEU A 90 -1.14 -7.84 -2.90
CA LEU A 90 -2.51 -7.37 -2.68
C LEU A 90 -3.55 -8.30 -3.30
N LEU A 91 -3.23 -8.94 -4.43
CA LEU A 91 -4.10 -9.97 -5.03
C LEU A 91 -4.20 -11.21 -4.14
N ASP A 92 -3.09 -11.64 -3.52
CA ASP A 92 -3.10 -12.77 -2.58
C ASP A 92 -3.98 -12.50 -1.35
N VAL A 93 -4.04 -11.25 -0.86
CA VAL A 93 -4.97 -10.88 0.22
C VAL A 93 -6.44 -11.10 -0.20
N VAL A 94 -6.79 -10.71 -1.42
CA VAL A 94 -8.17 -10.87 -1.95
C VAL A 94 -8.51 -12.34 -2.12
N ASP A 95 -7.60 -13.12 -2.71
CA ASP A 95 -7.78 -14.54 -2.95
C ASP A 95 -8.00 -15.32 -1.64
N ARG A 96 -7.17 -15.07 -0.63
CA ARG A 96 -7.29 -15.70 0.70
C ARG A 96 -8.54 -15.30 1.46
N ALA A 97 -9.06 -14.11 1.19
CA ALA A 97 -10.35 -13.70 1.71
C ALA A 97 -11.52 -14.38 0.97
N GLY A 98 -11.27 -15.28 0.01
CA GLY A 98 -12.30 -15.96 -0.78
C GLY A 98 -13.04 -14.98 -1.69
N ARG A 99 -12.33 -14.00 -2.24
CA ARG A 99 -12.91 -12.92 -3.05
C ARG A 99 -12.30 -12.88 -4.45
N GLU A 100 -13.02 -12.23 -5.35
CA GLU A 100 -12.55 -11.94 -6.71
C GLU A 100 -12.73 -10.45 -7.00
N LEU A 101 -11.87 -9.90 -7.85
CA LEU A 101 -11.92 -8.48 -8.20
C LEU A 101 -13.14 -8.15 -9.06
N THR A 102 -13.69 -6.95 -8.87
CA THR A 102 -14.73 -6.38 -9.73
C THR A 102 -14.17 -5.39 -10.75
N THR A 103 -12.85 -5.18 -10.75
CA THR A 103 -12.10 -4.29 -11.63
C THR A 103 -10.78 -4.95 -12.05
N ASP A 104 -10.03 -4.34 -12.96
CA ASP A 104 -8.71 -4.84 -13.33
C ASP A 104 -7.71 -4.70 -12.17
N ALA A 105 -6.71 -5.61 -12.12
CA ALA A 105 -5.72 -5.65 -11.04
C ALA A 105 -4.96 -4.32 -10.88
N THR A 106 -4.66 -3.63 -11.97
CA THR A 106 -3.95 -2.35 -11.93
C THR A 106 -4.79 -1.26 -11.26
N THR A 107 -6.08 -1.14 -11.61
CA THR A 107 -7.00 -0.20 -10.96
C THR A 107 -7.18 -0.53 -9.48
N PHE A 108 -7.35 -1.82 -9.16
CA PHE A 108 -7.43 -2.30 -7.77
C PHE A 108 -6.20 -1.90 -6.95
N THR A 109 -5.00 -2.25 -7.40
CA THR A 109 -3.74 -1.95 -6.70
C THR A 109 -3.55 -0.45 -6.52
N ARG A 110 -3.86 0.36 -7.55
CA ARG A 110 -3.78 1.83 -7.44
C ARG A 110 -4.72 2.38 -6.37
N ALA A 111 -5.95 1.89 -6.32
CA ALA A 111 -6.92 2.32 -5.32
C ALA A 111 -6.48 1.96 -3.90
N VAL A 112 -5.99 0.73 -3.69
CA VAL A 112 -5.47 0.29 -2.39
C VAL A 112 -4.26 1.11 -1.95
N MET A 113 -3.29 1.35 -2.85
CA MET A 113 -2.14 2.21 -2.56
C MET A 113 -2.56 3.64 -2.23
N ALA A 114 -3.57 4.19 -2.93
CA ALA A 114 -4.09 5.52 -2.67
C ALA A 114 -4.79 5.60 -1.31
N ALA A 115 -5.59 4.59 -0.95
CA ALA A 115 -6.24 4.50 0.36
C ALA A 115 -5.21 4.45 1.49
N GLN A 116 -4.19 3.58 1.37
CA GLN A 116 -3.11 3.47 2.36
C GLN A 116 -2.32 4.78 2.48
N LEU A 117 -1.93 5.40 1.37
CA LEU A 117 -1.15 6.64 1.38
C LEU A 117 -1.97 7.81 1.93
N GLY A 118 -3.23 7.93 1.51
CA GLY A 118 -4.13 8.98 1.97
C GLY A 118 -4.41 8.85 3.47
N ALA A 119 -4.63 7.64 3.96
CA ALA A 119 -4.80 7.36 5.39
C ALA A 119 -3.52 7.67 6.18
N ALA A 120 -2.35 7.22 5.69
CA ALA A 120 -1.08 7.48 6.34
C ALA A 120 -0.71 8.98 6.40
N ALA A 121 -1.14 9.76 5.39
CA ALA A 121 -0.94 11.21 5.37
C ALA A 121 -1.78 11.96 6.42
N GLN A 122 -2.81 11.34 7.00
CA GLN A 122 -3.58 11.92 8.10
C GLN A 122 -2.93 11.71 9.47
N LEU A 123 -1.92 10.83 9.58
CA LEU A 123 -1.25 10.49 10.85
C LEU A 123 -0.09 11.45 11.17
N ILE A 124 -0.39 12.75 11.13
CA ILE A 124 0.57 13.84 11.25
C ILE A 124 0.99 14.02 12.71
N ALA A 125 0.05 13.86 13.65
CA ALA A 125 0.34 13.97 15.07
C ALA A 125 0.86 12.64 15.64
N PRO A 126 1.74 12.68 16.66
CA PRO A 126 2.21 11.49 17.35
C PRO A 126 1.10 10.61 17.92
N ASP A 127 -0.01 11.23 18.34
CA ASP A 127 -1.13 10.59 19.05
C ASP A 127 -2.30 10.22 18.12
N ASP A 128 -2.17 10.40 16.80
CA ASP A 128 -3.21 10.02 15.86
C ASP A 128 -3.37 8.50 15.85
N SER A 129 -4.62 8.03 16.00
CA SER A 129 -4.90 6.59 15.96
C SER A 129 -4.61 6.01 14.57
N ASP A 130 -3.90 4.89 14.56
CA ASP A 130 -3.52 4.15 13.37
C ASP A 130 -4.68 3.33 12.76
N ASP A 131 -5.82 3.25 13.46
CA ASP A 131 -6.99 2.44 13.10
C ASP A 131 -7.62 2.84 11.75
N LEU A 132 -7.36 4.07 11.30
CA LEU A 132 -7.89 4.57 10.04
C LEU A 132 -7.27 3.87 8.83
N ARG A 133 -5.99 3.47 8.89
CA ARG A 133 -5.31 2.86 7.73
C ARG A 133 -5.87 1.48 7.41
N PRO A 134 -5.95 0.52 8.36
CA PRO A 134 -6.55 -0.77 8.06
C PRO A 134 -8.00 -0.65 7.59
N LEU A 135 -8.78 0.24 8.20
CA LEU A 135 -10.19 0.47 7.83
C LEU A 135 -10.32 0.96 6.37
N LEU A 136 -9.57 1.98 5.97
CA LEU A 136 -9.65 2.53 4.61
C LEU A 136 -9.13 1.55 3.56
N VAL A 137 -8.09 0.79 3.87
CA VAL A 137 -7.60 -0.25 2.98
C VAL A 137 -8.64 -1.38 2.84
N ALA A 138 -9.20 -1.86 3.95
CA ALA A 138 -10.17 -2.94 3.95
C ALA A 138 -11.44 -2.56 3.18
N THR A 139 -11.97 -1.36 3.43
CA THR A 139 -13.16 -0.85 2.74
C THR A 139 -12.92 -0.64 1.25
N THR A 140 -11.72 -0.17 0.86
CA THR A 140 -11.33 -0.07 -0.56
C THR A 140 -11.27 -1.45 -1.21
N MET A 141 -10.62 -2.42 -0.56
CA MET A 141 -10.54 -3.79 -1.08
C MET A 141 -11.92 -4.43 -1.16
N MET A 142 -12.79 -4.24 -0.16
CA MET A 142 -14.17 -4.72 -0.17
C MET A 142 -15.00 -4.11 -1.29
N GLY A 143 -14.85 -2.80 -1.56
CA GLY A 143 -15.60 -2.12 -2.63
C GLY A 143 -15.18 -2.54 -4.04
N LEU A 144 -13.94 -3.01 -4.20
CA LEU A 144 -13.36 -3.43 -5.48
C LEU A 144 -13.23 -4.95 -5.65
N SER A 145 -13.89 -5.70 -4.78
CA SER A 145 -13.97 -7.16 -4.85
C SER A 145 -15.32 -7.67 -4.37
N ARG A 146 -15.67 -8.89 -4.72
CA ARG A 146 -16.89 -9.57 -4.25
C ARG A 146 -16.54 -10.99 -3.77
N PRO A 147 -17.34 -11.60 -2.87
CA PRO A 147 -17.15 -13.00 -2.53
C PRO A 147 -17.18 -13.88 -3.79
N GLN A 148 -16.29 -14.86 -3.86
CA GLN A 148 -16.34 -15.88 -4.91
C GLN A 148 -17.62 -16.69 -4.71
N THR A 149 -18.40 -16.86 -5.78
CA THR A 149 -19.49 -17.83 -5.78
C THR A 149 -18.89 -19.23 -5.77
N THR A 150 -18.97 -19.92 -4.63
CA THR A 150 -18.72 -21.36 -4.56
C THR A 150 -19.78 -22.06 -5.42
N GLY A 151 -19.35 -22.57 -6.57
CA GLY A 151 -20.16 -23.43 -7.43
C GLY A 151 -20.25 -24.86 -6.90
#